data_AF-A0A951KDM4-F1
#
_entry.id   AF-A0A951KDM4-F1
#
_cell.length_a   1.000
_cell.length_b   1.000
_cell.length_c   1.000
_cell.angle_alpha   90.00
_cell.angle_beta   90.00
_cell.angle_gamma   90.00
#
_symmetry.space_group_name_H-M   'P 1'
#
loop_
_entity.id
_entity.type
_entity.pdbx_description
1 polymer ?
#
loop_
_entity_poly.entity_id
_entity_poly.type
_entity_poly.pdbx_seq_one_letter_code
_entity_poly.pdbx_strand_id
1 'polypeptide(L)'
;MIARIFRDRGTRRALGRIDRPAAALLAIAQATVAAVGWFVEPVWLAVAVAVQLALGGIGAVRVLGPARPELGLARYAMPAAAGIAATLVGRLLPGGITLLLVPVVAVGLWSVTYLELRVERGTGGRTIGDLLLFVILVGAGWGLLELFGPRAWPTPVVVVALFALPLAIRGAEARGALGAEAVGQGLLQVLVVAQVASAAILLEMPVYIMAILPGYAFYVWGNAVEALRGGAAGRSVAIESGSLALIGLVAGLLLHQP
;
A
#
# COMPACT_ATOMS: atom_id res chain seq x y z
N MET A 1 -21.97 9.47 -38.35
CA MET A 1 -22.05 8.31 -37.42
C MET A 1 -20.83 7.38 -37.50
N ILE A 2 -20.26 7.12 -38.69
CA ILE A 2 -19.08 6.25 -38.91
C ILE A 2 -17.77 6.79 -38.29
N ALA A 3 -17.63 8.10 -38.09
CA ALA A 3 -16.44 8.70 -37.47
C ALA A 3 -16.25 8.40 -35.97
N ARG A 4 -17.30 7.97 -35.24
CA ARG A 4 -17.16 7.57 -33.82
C ARG A 4 -16.49 6.21 -33.63
N ILE A 5 -16.48 5.36 -34.67
CA ILE A 5 -15.88 4.01 -34.61
C ILE A 5 -14.34 4.08 -34.63
N PHE A 6 -13.75 5.12 -35.23
CA PHE A 6 -12.29 5.29 -35.25
C PHE A 6 -11.70 5.87 -33.95
N ARG A 7 -12.53 6.52 -33.10
CA ARG A 7 -12.12 7.00 -31.77
C ARG A 7 -11.94 5.86 -30.75
N ASP A 8 -12.37 4.66 -31.10
CA ASP A 8 -12.44 3.48 -30.23
C ASP A 8 -11.17 2.60 -30.25
N ARG A 9 -10.13 2.98 -31.02
CA ARG A 9 -8.84 2.26 -31.01
C ARG A 9 -8.14 2.34 -29.66
N GLY A 10 -8.31 3.45 -28.93
CA GLY A 10 -7.81 3.61 -27.56
C GLY A 10 -8.49 2.65 -26.59
N THR A 11 -9.82 2.55 -26.68
CA THR A 11 -10.65 1.65 -25.86
C THR A 11 -10.38 0.18 -26.17
N ARG A 12 -10.22 -0.21 -27.45
CA ARG A 12 -9.86 -1.59 -27.84
C ARG A 12 -8.43 -1.98 -27.42
N ARG A 13 -7.46 -1.08 -27.55
CA ARG A 13 -6.09 -1.31 -27.01
C ARG A 13 -6.08 -1.38 -25.49
N ALA A 14 -6.94 -0.62 -24.81
CA ALA A 14 -7.11 -0.68 -23.37
C ALA A 14 -7.80 -1.99 -22.94
N LEU A 15 -8.83 -2.45 -23.68
CA LEU A 15 -9.52 -3.72 -23.45
C LEU A 15 -8.56 -4.91 -23.55
N GLY A 16 -7.75 -4.98 -24.60
CA GLY A 16 -6.71 -6.02 -24.75
C GLY A 16 -5.57 -5.96 -23.73
N ARG A 17 -5.46 -4.90 -22.90
CA ARG A 17 -4.50 -4.85 -21.77
C ARG A 17 -5.01 -5.50 -20.50
N ILE A 18 -6.33 -5.58 -20.29
CA ILE A 18 -6.88 -6.24 -19.11
C ILE A 18 -6.75 -7.76 -19.20
N ASP A 19 -6.92 -8.31 -20.40
CA ASP A 19 -6.73 -9.73 -20.66
C ASP A 19 -5.26 -10.09 -20.94
N ARG A 20 -4.30 -9.21 -20.60
CA ARG A 20 -2.90 -9.50 -20.86
C ARG A 20 -2.45 -10.66 -19.98
N PRO A 21 -2.00 -11.79 -20.58
CA PRO A 21 -1.37 -12.85 -19.81
C PRO A 21 -0.17 -12.32 -19.02
N ALA A 22 0.46 -11.23 -19.47
CA ALA A 22 1.54 -10.57 -18.76
C ALA A 22 1.18 -10.10 -17.32
N ALA A 23 -0.05 -9.64 -17.06
CA ALA A 23 -0.46 -9.23 -15.72
C ALA A 23 -0.61 -10.44 -14.79
N ALA A 24 -1.19 -11.53 -15.30
CA ALA A 24 -1.27 -12.80 -14.58
C ALA A 24 0.12 -13.39 -14.35
N LEU A 25 0.99 -13.39 -15.35
CA LEU A 25 2.37 -13.86 -15.23
C LEU A 25 3.18 -13.06 -14.21
N LEU A 26 3.02 -11.73 -14.18
CA LEU A 26 3.65 -10.89 -13.16
C LEU A 26 3.16 -11.25 -11.76
N ALA A 27 1.85 -11.42 -11.58
CA ALA A 27 1.27 -11.80 -10.30
C ALA A 27 1.71 -13.19 -9.83
N ILE A 28 1.76 -14.16 -10.74
CA ILE A 28 2.26 -15.52 -10.48
C ILE A 28 3.74 -15.45 -10.08
N ALA A 29 4.57 -14.73 -10.85
CA ALA A 29 5.99 -14.58 -10.54
C ALA A 29 6.20 -13.93 -9.17
N GLN A 30 5.47 -12.85 -8.86
CA GLN A 30 5.51 -12.20 -7.55
C GLN A 30 5.05 -13.13 -6.41
N ALA A 31 4.00 -13.92 -6.64
CA ALA A 31 3.51 -14.90 -5.67
C ALA A 31 4.52 -16.04 -5.44
N THR A 32 5.21 -16.50 -6.49
CA THR A 32 6.28 -17.49 -6.36
C THR A 32 7.45 -16.94 -5.55
N VAL A 33 7.88 -15.70 -5.83
CA VAL A 33 8.96 -15.06 -5.06
C VAL A 33 8.54 -14.82 -3.62
N ALA A 34 7.29 -14.42 -3.37
CA ALA A 34 6.74 -14.31 -2.01
C ALA A 34 6.75 -15.67 -1.29
N ALA A 35 6.32 -16.73 -1.97
CA ALA A 35 6.33 -18.09 -1.43
C ALA A 35 7.74 -18.53 -1.03
N VAL A 36 8.74 -18.30 -1.87
CA VAL A 36 10.15 -18.53 -1.53
C VAL A 36 10.55 -17.69 -0.32
N GLY A 37 10.18 -16.41 -0.30
CA GLY A 37 10.46 -15.47 0.78
C GLY A 37 9.88 -15.87 2.15
N TRP A 38 8.87 -16.73 2.21
CA TRP A 38 8.30 -17.22 3.46
C TRP A 38 9.20 -18.20 4.20
N PHE A 39 10.00 -18.98 3.48
CA PHE A 39 10.77 -20.10 4.04
C PHE A 39 12.26 -19.82 4.19
N VAL A 40 12.74 -18.70 3.66
CA VAL A 40 14.16 -18.38 3.63
C VAL A 40 14.62 -17.57 4.85
N GLU A 41 15.92 -17.59 5.10
CA GLU A 41 16.59 -16.79 6.13
C GLU A 41 16.61 -15.29 5.77
N PRO A 42 16.87 -14.38 6.73
CA PRO A 42 16.80 -12.92 6.52
C PRO A 42 17.66 -12.38 5.36
N VAL A 43 18.83 -12.97 5.13
CA VAL A 43 19.71 -12.57 4.00
C VAL A 43 19.02 -12.84 2.66
N TRP A 44 18.46 -14.04 2.51
CA TRP A 44 17.73 -14.45 1.32
C TRP A 44 16.36 -13.76 1.20
N LEU A 45 15.76 -13.33 2.31
CA LEU A 45 14.58 -12.46 2.31
C LEU A 45 14.90 -11.12 1.66
N ALA A 46 16.05 -10.50 1.97
CA ALA A 46 16.47 -9.27 1.31
C ALA A 46 16.63 -9.46 -0.21
N VAL A 47 17.15 -10.61 -0.64
CA VAL A 47 17.22 -10.99 -2.06
C VAL A 47 15.82 -11.13 -2.66
N ALA A 48 14.89 -11.81 -1.97
CA ALA A 48 13.51 -11.95 -2.43
C ALA A 48 12.83 -10.58 -2.59
N VAL A 49 12.99 -9.67 -1.61
CA VAL A 49 12.48 -8.29 -1.68
C VAL A 49 13.09 -7.53 -2.86
N ALA A 50 14.40 -7.65 -3.10
CA ALA A 50 15.06 -7.02 -4.25
C ALA A 50 14.51 -7.55 -5.58
N VAL A 51 14.28 -8.86 -5.68
CA VAL A 51 13.64 -9.48 -6.85
C VAL A 51 12.20 -8.99 -7.01
N GLN A 52 11.45 -8.82 -5.92
CA GLN A 52 10.09 -8.28 -5.98
C GLN A 52 10.06 -6.81 -6.41
N LEU A 53 11.01 -5.99 -5.97
CA LEU A 53 11.19 -4.63 -6.45
C LEU A 53 11.50 -4.60 -7.96
N ALA A 54 12.42 -5.45 -8.41
CA ALA A 54 12.79 -5.55 -9.82
C ALA A 54 11.61 -6.02 -10.69
N LEU A 55 11.00 -7.16 -10.34
CA LEU A 55 9.85 -7.71 -11.05
C LEU A 55 8.65 -6.78 -10.99
N GLY A 56 8.34 -6.23 -9.82
CA GLY A 56 7.16 -5.43 -9.57
C GLY A 56 7.27 -4.05 -10.19
N GLY A 57 8.43 -3.39 -10.10
CA GLY A 57 8.68 -2.10 -10.72
C GLY A 57 8.82 -2.20 -12.24
N ILE A 58 9.78 -2.98 -12.73
CA ILE A 58 10.04 -3.10 -14.18
C ILE A 58 8.87 -3.81 -14.88
N GLY A 59 8.33 -4.87 -14.25
CA GLY A 59 7.15 -5.57 -14.76
C GLY A 59 5.92 -4.69 -14.79
N ALA A 60 5.69 -3.84 -13.78
CA ALA A 60 4.58 -2.88 -13.80
C ALA A 60 4.67 -1.93 -15.00
N VAL A 61 5.87 -1.41 -15.31
CA VAL A 61 6.04 -0.53 -16.48
C VAL A 61 5.64 -1.24 -17.78
N ARG A 62 6.01 -2.52 -17.95
CA ARG A 62 5.63 -3.30 -19.13
C ARG A 62 4.13 -3.64 -19.18
N VAL A 63 3.54 -3.95 -18.04
CA VAL A 63 2.13 -4.39 -17.94
C VAL A 63 1.19 -3.20 -18.04
N LEU A 64 1.41 -2.15 -17.24
CA LEU A 64 0.58 -0.95 -17.17
C LEU A 64 0.80 -0.04 -18.39
N GLY A 65 2.00 -0.04 -18.98
CA GLY A 65 2.35 0.84 -20.10
C GLY A 65 2.59 2.29 -19.66
N PRO A 66 2.72 3.24 -20.61
CA PRO A 66 3.06 4.62 -20.28
C PRO A 66 1.96 5.31 -19.48
N ALA A 67 2.36 6.07 -18.45
CA ALA A 67 1.46 6.80 -17.59
C ALA A 67 0.79 7.93 -18.37
N ARG A 68 -0.51 8.13 -18.12
CA ARG A 68 -1.16 9.37 -18.52
C ARG A 68 -0.71 10.50 -17.58
N PRO A 69 -0.67 11.75 -18.05
CA PRO A 69 -0.28 12.89 -17.21
C PRO A 69 -1.06 12.97 -15.89
N GLU A 70 -2.31 12.51 -15.90
CA GLU A 70 -3.26 12.59 -14.78
C GLU A 70 -3.11 11.48 -13.73
N LEU A 71 -2.35 10.40 -14.01
CA LEU A 71 -2.37 9.17 -13.21
C LEU A 71 -1.20 9.02 -12.24
N GLY A 72 -0.22 9.93 -12.31
CA GLY A 72 0.97 9.86 -11.48
C GLY A 72 1.88 8.66 -11.76
N LEU A 73 3.04 8.64 -11.09
CA LEU A 73 4.08 7.63 -11.32
C LEU A 73 4.12 6.57 -10.21
N ALA A 74 3.55 6.84 -9.04
CA ALA A 74 3.61 5.89 -7.93
C ALA A 74 2.85 4.58 -8.21
N ARG A 75 1.93 4.57 -9.20
CA ARG A 75 1.23 3.35 -9.65
C ARG A 75 2.18 2.21 -10.05
N TYR A 76 3.37 2.51 -10.54
CA TYR A 76 4.35 1.48 -10.92
C TYR A 76 4.99 0.78 -9.71
N ALA A 77 4.95 1.40 -8.53
CA ALA A 77 5.46 0.79 -7.31
C ALA A 77 4.46 -0.18 -6.67
N MET A 78 3.16 -0.11 -7.03
CA MET A 78 2.11 -0.86 -6.33
C MET A 78 2.25 -2.38 -6.43
N PRO A 79 2.57 -2.99 -7.60
CA PRO A 79 2.77 -4.43 -7.66
C PRO A 79 3.97 -4.90 -6.82
N ALA A 80 5.03 -4.10 -6.76
CA ALA A 80 6.19 -4.40 -5.91
C ALA A 80 5.83 -4.30 -4.42
N ALA A 81 5.18 -3.21 -4.01
CA ALA A 81 4.77 -3.00 -2.62
C ALA A 81 3.82 -4.12 -2.15
N ALA A 82 2.83 -4.48 -2.97
CA ALA A 82 1.93 -5.59 -2.66
C ALA A 82 2.66 -6.94 -2.55
N GLY A 83 3.61 -7.21 -3.46
CA GLY A 83 4.45 -8.42 -3.41
C GLY A 83 5.25 -8.49 -2.11
N ILE A 84 5.92 -7.40 -1.74
CA ILE A 84 6.71 -7.29 -0.51
C ILE A 84 5.83 -7.49 0.72
N ALA A 85 4.67 -6.84 0.78
CA ALA A 85 3.71 -7.03 1.87
C ALA A 85 3.26 -8.49 1.98
N ALA A 86 2.94 -9.15 0.86
CA ALA A 86 2.56 -10.57 0.85
C ALA A 86 3.70 -11.48 1.33
N THR A 87 4.95 -11.17 0.98
CA THR A 87 6.13 -11.89 1.50
C THR A 87 6.26 -11.73 2.99
N LEU A 88 6.20 -10.50 3.49
CA LEU A 88 6.41 -10.17 4.89
C LEU A 88 5.31 -10.76 5.79
N VAL A 89 4.03 -10.67 5.37
CA VAL A 89 2.90 -11.27 6.11
C VAL A 89 2.93 -12.78 6.09
N GLY A 90 3.25 -13.41 4.95
CA GLY A 90 3.19 -14.86 4.87
C GLY A 90 4.23 -15.57 5.74
N ARG A 91 5.27 -14.86 6.19
CA ARG A 91 6.23 -15.36 7.21
C ARG A 91 5.61 -15.52 8.60
N LEU A 92 4.49 -14.85 8.87
CA LEU A 92 3.79 -14.92 10.15
C LEU A 92 2.94 -16.19 10.28
N LEU A 93 2.75 -16.91 9.17
CA LEU A 93 1.87 -18.05 9.08
C LEU A 93 2.67 -19.36 9.21
N PRO A 94 2.08 -20.40 9.82
CA PRO A 94 2.76 -21.69 9.98
C PRO A 94 3.04 -22.36 8.63
N GLY A 95 4.28 -22.80 8.43
CA GLY A 95 4.87 -23.13 7.12
C GLY A 95 4.20 -24.26 6.32
N GLY A 96 3.40 -25.12 6.94
CA GLY A 96 2.69 -26.20 6.23
C GLY A 96 1.47 -25.71 5.44
N ILE A 97 0.79 -24.66 5.92
CA ILE A 97 -0.49 -24.18 5.36
C ILE A 97 -0.26 -23.02 4.38
N THR A 98 0.86 -22.32 4.50
CA THR A 98 1.19 -21.16 3.67
C THR A 98 1.25 -21.49 2.18
N LEU A 99 1.72 -22.68 1.79
CA LEU A 99 1.75 -23.09 0.38
C LEU A 99 0.35 -23.14 -0.26
N LEU A 100 -0.69 -23.44 0.53
CA LEU A 100 -2.08 -23.43 0.06
C LEU A 100 -2.58 -22.00 -0.21
N LEU A 101 -1.91 -20.99 0.32
CA LEU A 101 -2.24 -19.58 0.11
C LEU A 101 -1.57 -19.00 -1.13
N VAL A 102 -0.60 -19.68 -1.76
CA VAL A 102 0.08 -19.16 -2.96
C VAL A 102 -0.91 -18.80 -4.09
N PRO A 103 -1.92 -19.63 -4.41
CA PRO A 103 -2.92 -19.26 -5.41
C PRO A 103 -3.74 -18.03 -5.00
N VAL A 104 -4.09 -17.93 -3.71
CA VAL A 104 -4.84 -16.78 -3.16
C VAL A 104 -4.00 -15.50 -3.27
N VAL A 105 -2.71 -15.57 -2.95
CA VAL A 105 -1.76 -14.47 -3.09
C VAL A 105 -1.61 -14.08 -4.56
N ALA A 106 -1.50 -15.03 -5.48
CA ALA A 106 -1.44 -14.74 -6.91
C ALA A 106 -2.70 -13.99 -7.39
N VAL A 107 -3.89 -14.40 -6.95
CA VAL A 107 -5.14 -13.68 -7.26
C VAL A 107 -5.16 -12.29 -6.63
N GLY A 108 -4.69 -12.14 -5.40
CA GLY A 108 -4.59 -10.84 -4.73
C GLY A 108 -3.63 -9.88 -5.45
N LEU A 109 -2.45 -10.35 -5.82
CA LEU A 109 -1.44 -9.57 -6.56
C LEU A 109 -1.89 -9.25 -7.98
N TRP A 110 -2.62 -10.16 -8.63
CA TRP A 110 -3.27 -9.88 -9.89
C TRP A 110 -4.33 -8.79 -9.72
N SER A 111 -5.12 -8.84 -8.65
CA SER A 111 -6.15 -7.85 -8.33
C SER A 111 -5.56 -6.44 -8.12
N VAL A 112 -4.38 -6.33 -7.50
CA VAL A 112 -3.64 -5.05 -7.38
C VAL A 112 -3.36 -4.47 -8.78
N THR A 113 -2.76 -5.27 -9.65
CA THR A 113 -2.40 -4.86 -11.01
C THR A 113 -3.65 -4.53 -11.83
N TYR A 114 -4.71 -5.32 -11.64
CA TYR A 114 -5.99 -5.14 -12.29
C TYR A 114 -6.69 -3.83 -11.88
N LEU A 115 -6.66 -3.49 -10.59
CA LEU A 115 -7.20 -2.24 -10.09
C LEU A 115 -6.45 -1.04 -10.69
N GLU A 116 -5.12 -1.10 -10.78
CA GLU A 116 -4.34 -0.05 -11.43
C GLU A 116 -4.65 0.10 -12.92
N LEU A 117 -4.95 -1.01 -13.62
CA LEU A 117 -5.44 -0.97 -15.01
C LEU A 117 -6.86 -0.38 -15.12
N ARG A 118 -7.72 -0.59 -14.11
CA ARG A 118 -9.07 -0.01 -14.06
C ARG A 118 -9.05 1.49 -13.77
N VAL A 119 -8.14 1.97 -12.93
CA VAL A 119 -7.97 3.41 -12.68
C VAL A 119 -7.67 4.15 -13.99
N GLU A 120 -6.87 3.58 -14.88
CA GLU A 120 -6.57 4.16 -16.20
C GLU A 120 -7.80 4.36 -17.09
N ARG A 121 -8.92 3.70 -16.77
CA ARG A 121 -10.19 3.79 -17.49
C ARG A 121 -11.20 4.73 -16.82
N GLY A 122 -10.86 5.32 -15.68
CA GLY A 122 -11.82 6.09 -14.87
C GLY A 122 -12.88 5.22 -14.18
N THR A 123 -12.71 3.89 -14.17
CA THR A 123 -13.64 2.92 -13.58
C THR A 123 -13.10 2.29 -12.28
N GLY A 124 -12.01 2.84 -11.74
CA GLY A 124 -11.43 2.39 -10.48
C GLY A 124 -12.21 2.94 -9.30
N GLY A 125 -12.71 2.07 -8.42
CA GLY A 125 -13.33 2.51 -7.17
C GLY A 125 -12.27 3.05 -6.21
N ARG A 126 -12.35 4.34 -5.87
CA ARG A 126 -11.40 5.01 -4.96
C ARG A 126 -11.30 4.30 -3.61
N THR A 127 -12.45 3.98 -3.00
CA THR A 127 -12.53 3.24 -1.74
C THR A 127 -11.79 1.90 -1.78
N ILE A 128 -11.88 1.17 -2.89
CA ILE A 128 -11.18 -0.12 -3.06
C ILE A 128 -9.65 0.12 -3.14
N GLY A 129 -9.23 1.19 -3.82
CA GLY A 129 -7.83 1.59 -3.86
C GLY A 129 -7.28 1.95 -2.48
N ASP A 130 -8.00 2.75 -1.71
CA ASP A 130 -7.55 3.16 -0.37
C ASP A 130 -7.52 1.98 0.62
N LEU A 131 -8.51 1.08 0.56
CA LEU A 131 -8.49 -0.17 1.31
C LEU A 131 -7.32 -1.07 0.91
N LEU A 132 -6.97 -1.10 -0.38
CA LEU A 132 -5.81 -1.87 -0.84
C LEU A 132 -4.50 -1.30 -0.27
N LEU A 133 -4.31 0.03 -0.31
CA LEU A 133 -3.13 0.68 0.27
C LEU A 133 -3.04 0.42 1.78
N PHE A 134 -4.18 0.47 2.48
CA PHE A 134 -4.28 0.10 3.89
C PHE A 134 -3.81 -1.35 4.14
N VAL A 135 -4.35 -2.33 3.41
CA VAL A 135 -3.98 -3.74 3.58
C VAL A 135 -2.50 -3.98 3.28
N ILE A 136 -1.95 -3.34 2.24
CA ILE A 136 -0.52 -3.44 1.90
C ILE A 136 0.34 -2.87 3.04
N LEU A 137 -0.02 -1.71 3.59
CA LEU A 137 0.73 -1.07 4.67
C LEU A 137 0.66 -1.87 5.97
N VAL A 138 -0.53 -2.32 6.39
CA VAL A 138 -0.70 -3.15 7.59
C VAL A 138 0.07 -4.45 7.45
N GLY A 139 -0.01 -5.10 6.29
CA GLY A 139 0.68 -6.35 6.05
C GLY A 139 2.20 -6.20 6.13
N ALA A 140 2.77 -5.25 5.39
CA ALA A 140 4.19 -4.97 5.47
C ALA A 140 4.62 -4.54 6.88
N GLY A 141 3.84 -3.68 7.53
CA GLY A 141 4.09 -3.21 8.88
C GLY A 141 4.19 -4.35 9.90
N TRP A 142 3.24 -5.28 9.87
CA TRP A 142 3.25 -6.44 10.76
C TRP A 142 4.50 -7.31 10.53
N GLY A 143 4.77 -7.69 9.28
CA GLY A 143 5.93 -8.53 8.99
C GLY A 143 7.27 -7.83 9.29
N LEU A 144 7.37 -6.51 9.12
CA LEU A 144 8.56 -5.73 9.49
C LEU A 144 8.75 -5.67 11.01
N LEU A 145 7.67 -5.45 11.77
CA LEU A 145 7.73 -5.38 13.23
C LEU A 145 8.14 -6.72 13.85
N GLU A 146 7.67 -7.83 13.30
CA GLU A 146 8.11 -9.18 13.71
C GLU A 146 9.57 -9.46 13.30
N LEU A 147 9.98 -9.02 12.10
CA LEU A 147 11.34 -9.25 11.61
C LEU A 147 12.41 -8.53 12.45
N PHE A 148 12.17 -7.27 12.79
CA PHE A 148 13.13 -6.47 13.56
C PHE A 148 12.93 -6.61 15.09
N GLY A 149 11.74 -7.03 15.51
CA GLY A 149 11.29 -6.98 16.89
C GLY A 149 10.88 -5.56 17.30
N PRO A 150 9.84 -5.40 18.14
CA PRO A 150 9.32 -4.10 18.55
C PRO A 150 10.33 -3.28 19.37
N ARG A 151 11.32 -3.93 19.98
CA ARG A 151 12.36 -3.29 20.81
C ARG A 151 13.55 -2.75 20.02
N ALA A 152 13.67 -3.03 18.73
CA ALA A 152 14.74 -2.53 17.87
C ALA A 152 14.54 -1.07 17.42
N TRP A 153 13.89 -0.27 18.26
CA TRP A 153 13.61 1.13 18.02
C TRP A 153 14.90 1.92 17.74
N PRO A 154 14.93 2.83 16.74
CA PRO A 154 13.84 3.29 15.86
C PRO A 154 13.70 2.55 14.53
N THR A 155 14.50 1.51 14.31
CA THR A 155 14.64 0.81 13.02
C THR A 155 13.32 0.40 12.37
N PRO A 156 12.39 -0.32 13.04
CA PRO A 156 11.17 -0.78 12.39
C PRO A 156 10.28 0.38 11.91
N VAL A 157 10.26 1.52 12.62
CA VAL A 157 9.46 2.68 12.21
C VAL A 157 10.06 3.40 11.04
N VAL A 158 11.39 3.53 10.98
CA VAL A 158 12.05 4.09 9.80
C VAL A 158 11.74 3.23 8.56
N VAL A 159 11.82 1.90 8.68
CA VAL A 159 11.53 1.01 7.54
C VAL A 159 10.06 1.04 7.14
N VAL A 160 9.12 1.06 8.11
CA VAL A 160 7.68 1.22 7.82
C VAL A 160 7.40 2.56 7.16
N ALA A 161 8.00 3.65 7.62
CA ALA A 161 7.84 4.98 7.03
C ALA A 161 8.36 5.03 5.58
N LEU A 162 9.54 4.44 5.32
CA LEU A 162 10.08 4.33 3.97
C LEU A 162 9.18 3.50 3.05
N PHE A 163 8.60 2.42 3.56
CA PHE A 163 7.66 1.59 2.81
C PHE A 163 6.32 2.30 2.57
N ALA A 164 5.85 3.11 3.53
CA ALA A 164 4.62 3.87 3.42
C ALA A 164 4.71 5.00 2.37
N LEU A 165 5.90 5.50 2.07
CA LEU A 165 6.11 6.63 1.15
C LEU A 165 5.51 6.42 -0.26
N PRO A 166 5.84 5.34 -1.01
CA PRO A 166 5.21 5.11 -2.31
C PRO A 166 3.69 4.93 -2.22
N LEU A 167 3.17 4.35 -1.13
CA LEU A 167 1.73 4.21 -0.89
C LEU A 167 1.06 5.57 -0.67
N ALA A 168 1.70 6.44 0.13
CA ALA A 168 1.22 7.77 0.45
C ALA A 168 1.18 8.67 -0.79
N ILE A 169 2.25 8.66 -1.59
CA ILE A 169 2.29 9.38 -2.88
C ILE A 169 1.21 8.83 -3.80
N ARG A 170 1.04 7.50 -3.89
CA ARG A 170 -0.02 6.90 -4.71
C ARG A 170 -1.42 7.34 -4.28
N GLY A 171 -1.68 7.39 -2.97
CA GLY A 171 -2.94 7.88 -2.42
C GLY A 171 -3.18 9.36 -2.78
N ALA A 172 -2.14 10.20 -2.71
CA ALA A 172 -2.23 11.60 -3.14
C ALA A 172 -2.52 11.73 -4.65
N GLU A 173 -1.85 10.93 -5.48
CA GLU A 173 -2.10 10.84 -6.92
C GLU A 173 -3.53 10.36 -7.23
N ALA A 174 -4.06 9.41 -6.47
CA ALA A 174 -5.45 8.94 -6.61
C ALA A 174 -6.50 10.02 -6.27
N ARG A 175 -6.11 11.01 -5.45
CA ARG A 175 -6.90 12.21 -5.14
C ARG A 175 -6.68 13.35 -6.14
N GLY A 176 -5.82 13.16 -7.15
CA GLY A 176 -5.54 14.14 -8.21
C GLY A 176 -4.41 15.12 -7.89
N ALA A 177 -3.66 14.94 -6.80
CA ALA A 177 -2.42 15.68 -6.58
C ALA A 177 -1.31 15.13 -7.49
N LEU A 178 -0.49 15.98 -8.09
CA LEU A 178 0.61 15.54 -8.97
C LEU A 178 1.91 16.29 -8.66
N GLY A 179 3.04 15.70 -9.02
CA GLY A 179 4.36 16.30 -8.85
C GLY A 179 4.67 16.65 -7.39
N ALA A 180 5.08 17.89 -7.15
CA ALA A 180 5.46 18.37 -5.82
C ALA A 180 4.31 18.32 -4.80
N GLU A 181 3.06 18.52 -5.23
CA GLU A 181 1.91 18.45 -4.34
C GLU A 181 1.68 17.01 -3.84
N ALA A 182 1.79 16.03 -4.74
CA ALA A 182 1.68 14.61 -4.37
C ALA A 182 2.78 14.19 -3.39
N VAL A 183 4.01 14.68 -3.62
CA VAL A 183 5.15 14.43 -2.73
C VAL A 183 4.93 15.08 -1.37
N GLY A 184 4.51 16.35 -1.32
CA GLY A 184 4.22 17.05 -0.06
C GLY A 184 3.13 16.38 0.76
N GLN A 185 2.02 15.99 0.13
CA GLN A 185 0.96 15.23 0.78
C GLN A 185 1.43 13.85 1.24
N GLY A 186 2.22 13.17 0.41
CA GLY A 186 2.81 11.88 0.75
C GLY A 186 3.71 11.95 1.98
N LEU A 187 4.59 12.94 2.05
CA LEU A 187 5.49 13.16 3.19
C LEU A 187 4.72 13.47 4.48
N LEU A 188 3.68 14.31 4.42
CA LEU A 188 2.82 14.59 5.57
C LEU A 188 2.12 13.31 6.06
N GLN A 189 1.61 12.49 5.15
CA GLN A 189 0.95 11.23 5.51
C GLN A 189 1.95 10.21 6.09
N VAL A 190 3.19 10.14 5.57
CA VAL A 190 4.27 9.33 6.15
C VAL A 190 4.64 9.82 7.56
N LEU A 191 4.68 11.13 7.79
CA LEU A 191 4.94 11.69 9.11
C LEU A 191 3.87 11.25 10.13
N VAL A 192 2.60 11.27 9.74
CA VAL A 192 1.50 10.78 10.58
C VAL A 192 1.67 9.29 10.89
N VAL A 193 1.96 8.47 9.88
CA VAL A 193 2.24 7.03 10.06
C VAL A 193 3.39 6.82 11.03
N ALA A 194 4.50 7.55 10.87
CA ALA A 194 5.67 7.46 11.75
C ALA A 194 5.33 7.86 13.18
N GLN A 195 4.58 8.95 13.39
CA GLN A 195 4.13 9.40 14.71
C GLN A 195 3.27 8.35 15.41
N VAL A 196 2.27 7.80 14.71
CA VAL A 196 1.39 6.76 15.28
C VAL A 196 2.16 5.47 15.58
N ALA A 197 3.06 5.06 14.68
CA ALA A 197 3.91 3.89 14.90
C ALA A 197 4.86 4.08 16.10
N SER A 198 5.45 5.27 16.24
CA SER A 198 6.28 5.63 17.39
C SER A 198 5.49 5.55 18.69
N ALA A 199 4.29 6.14 18.72
CA ALA A 199 3.43 6.11 19.89
C ALA A 199 3.04 4.66 20.26
N ALA A 200 2.65 3.84 19.28
CA ALA A 200 2.29 2.45 19.52
C ALA A 200 3.45 1.62 20.08
N ILE A 201 4.68 1.87 19.61
CA ILE A 201 5.88 1.20 20.13
C ILE A 201 6.24 1.68 21.53
N LEU A 202 6.22 3.00 21.77
CA LEU A 202 6.52 3.58 23.10
C LEU A 202 5.52 3.16 24.17
N LEU A 203 4.28 2.84 23.77
CA LEU A 203 3.24 2.31 24.66
C LEU A 203 3.28 0.77 24.78
N GLU A 204 4.30 0.12 24.22
CA GLU A 204 4.49 -1.34 24.27
C GLU A 204 3.26 -2.15 23.83
N MET A 205 2.53 -1.63 22.84
CA MET A 205 1.31 -2.27 22.34
C MET A 205 1.61 -3.66 21.74
N PRO A 206 0.64 -4.59 21.73
CA PRO A 206 0.79 -5.84 20.99
C PRO A 206 1.16 -5.61 19.52
N VAL A 207 2.03 -6.45 18.95
CA VAL A 207 2.62 -6.25 17.60
C VAL A 207 1.57 -6.06 16.50
N TYR A 208 0.47 -6.82 16.56
CA TYR A 208 -0.63 -6.66 15.59
C TYR A 208 -1.31 -5.28 15.71
N ILE A 209 -1.44 -4.72 16.93
CA ILE A 209 -1.95 -3.37 17.16
C ILE A 209 -0.95 -2.32 16.65
N MET A 210 0.35 -2.54 16.90
CA MET A 210 1.42 -1.68 16.36
C MET A 210 1.42 -1.62 14.83
N ALA A 211 0.95 -2.66 14.13
CA ALA A 211 0.82 -2.68 12.68
C ALA A 211 -0.50 -2.06 12.17
N ILE A 212 -1.62 -2.32 12.87
CA ILE A 212 -2.95 -1.86 12.47
C ILE A 212 -3.10 -0.35 12.68
N LEU A 213 -2.64 0.21 13.81
CA LEU A 213 -2.84 1.63 14.13
C LEU A 213 -2.22 2.58 13.08
N PRO A 214 -0.96 2.41 12.64
CA PRO A 214 -0.38 3.27 11.62
C PRO A 214 -1.08 3.10 10.27
N GLY A 215 -1.50 1.88 9.92
CA GLY A 215 -2.32 1.63 8.74
C GLY A 215 -3.67 2.37 8.81
N TYR A 216 -4.35 2.29 9.95
CA TYR A 216 -5.62 2.97 10.15
C TYR A 216 -5.46 4.49 10.08
N ALA A 217 -4.41 5.04 10.71
CA ALA A 217 -4.07 6.45 10.59
C ALA A 217 -3.80 6.86 9.14
N PHE A 218 -3.10 6.03 8.37
CA PHE A 218 -2.91 6.24 6.93
C PHE A 218 -4.25 6.31 6.19
N TYR A 219 -5.17 5.38 6.45
CA TYR A 219 -6.48 5.34 5.80
C TYR A 219 -7.35 6.55 6.15
N VAL A 220 -7.48 6.86 7.45
CA VAL A 220 -8.30 7.98 7.94
C VAL A 220 -7.76 9.32 7.43
N TRP A 221 -6.45 9.52 7.46
CA TRP A 221 -5.84 10.76 6.97
C TRP A 221 -6.13 10.99 5.48
N GLY A 222 -6.08 9.93 4.67
CA GLY A 222 -6.47 9.99 3.26
C GLY A 222 -7.91 10.47 3.06
N ASN A 223 -8.84 9.94 3.84
CA ASN A 223 -10.26 10.31 3.81
C ASN A 223 -10.49 11.75 4.29
N ALA A 224 -9.73 12.20 5.29
CA ALA A 224 -9.81 13.58 5.78
C ALA A 224 -9.40 14.61 4.70
N VAL A 225 -8.33 14.33 3.95
CA VAL A 225 -7.90 15.17 2.82
C VAL A 225 -8.97 15.21 1.73
N GLU A 226 -9.62 14.08 1.44
CA GLU A 226 -10.72 14.02 0.48
C GLU A 226 -11.94 14.83 0.96
N ALA A 227 -12.34 14.69 2.22
CA ALA A 227 -13.45 15.44 2.79
C ALA A 227 -13.23 16.96 2.66
N LEU A 228 -12.02 17.44 2.98
CA LEU A 228 -11.66 18.85 2.84
C LEU A 228 -11.74 19.33 1.38
N ARG A 229 -11.26 18.53 0.42
CA ARG A 229 -11.37 18.85 -1.02
C ARG A 229 -12.81 18.80 -1.53
N GLY A 230 -13.65 17.95 -0.94
CA GLY A 230 -15.08 17.85 -1.22
C GLY A 230 -15.92 18.99 -0.65
N GLY A 231 -15.30 19.99 -0.01
CA GLY A 231 -15.98 21.14 0.56
C GLY A 231 -16.51 20.92 1.99
N ALA A 232 -16.12 19.83 2.65
CA ALA A 232 -16.43 19.65 4.06
C ALA A 232 -15.82 20.78 4.89
N ALA A 233 -16.55 21.27 5.89
CA ALA A 233 -16.06 22.33 6.76
C ALA A 233 -14.79 21.85 7.48
N GLY A 234 -13.70 22.61 7.38
CA GLY A 234 -12.43 22.26 8.02
C GLY A 234 -12.56 22.03 9.53
N ARG A 235 -13.50 22.72 10.19
CA ARG A 235 -13.85 22.51 11.60
C ARG A 235 -14.39 21.11 11.86
N SER A 236 -15.21 20.55 10.96
CA SER A 236 -15.75 19.19 11.09
C SER A 236 -14.65 18.15 11.01
N VAL A 237 -13.77 18.28 10.01
CA VAL A 237 -12.63 17.37 9.80
C VAL A 237 -11.63 17.47 10.97
N ALA A 238 -11.41 18.68 11.48
CA ALA A 238 -10.56 18.92 12.65
C ALA A 238 -11.16 18.33 13.94
N ILE A 239 -12.48 18.37 14.12
CA ILE A 239 -13.15 17.72 15.27
C ILE A 239 -13.04 16.20 15.16
N GLU A 240 -13.27 15.63 13.99
CA GLU A 240 -13.17 14.18 13.77
C GLU A 240 -11.73 13.68 13.95
N SER A 241 -10.76 14.30 13.26
CA SER A 241 -9.35 13.93 13.36
C SER A 241 -8.75 14.28 14.73
N GLY A 242 -9.16 15.41 15.30
CA GLY A 242 -8.75 15.86 16.63
C GLY A 242 -9.32 14.97 17.74
N SER A 243 -10.54 14.45 17.60
CA SER A 243 -11.11 13.49 18.55
C SER A 243 -10.38 12.14 18.51
N LEU A 244 -9.95 11.67 17.33
CA LEU A 244 -9.07 10.48 17.22
C LEU A 244 -7.71 10.69 17.89
N ALA A 245 -7.10 11.87 17.71
CA ALA A 245 -5.87 12.24 18.40
C ALA A 245 -6.06 12.32 19.92
N LEU A 246 -7.18 12.89 20.38
CA LEU A 246 -7.53 12.98 21.80
C LEU A 246 -7.77 11.59 22.41
N ILE A 247 -8.48 10.71 21.70
CA ILE A 247 -8.68 9.31 22.12
C ILE A 247 -7.33 8.60 22.21
N GLY A 248 -6.45 8.77 21.22
CA GLY A 248 -5.10 8.20 21.24
C GLY A 248 -4.26 8.71 22.42
N LEU A 249 -4.34 10.01 22.72
CA LEU A 249 -3.65 10.63 23.85
C LEU A 249 -4.21 10.15 25.20
N VAL A 250 -5.53 10.08 25.36
CA VAL A 250 -6.18 9.58 26.57
C VAL A 250 -5.87 8.09 26.78
N ALA A 251 -5.98 7.27 25.75
CA ALA A 251 -5.61 5.87 25.82
C ALA A 251 -4.12 5.70 26.17
N GLY A 252 -3.23 6.48 25.57
CA GLY A 252 -1.80 6.47 25.89
C GLY A 252 -1.50 6.85 27.33
N LEU A 253 -2.15 7.90 27.86
CA LEU A 253 -2.01 8.30 29.26
C LEU A 253 -2.58 7.28 30.24
N LEU A 254 -3.68 6.60 29.90
CA LEU A 254 -4.32 5.59 30.76
C LEU A 254 -3.58 4.24 30.74
N LEU A 255 -2.90 3.92 29.64
CA LEU A 255 -2.14 2.67 29.48
C LEU A 255 -0.66 2.81 29.87
N HIS A 256 -0.18 4.03 30.09
CA HIS A 256 1.16 4.26 30.65
C HIS A 256 1.17 3.82 32.12
N GLN A 257 1.55 2.56 32.36
CA GLN A 257 1.95 2.09 33.68
C GLN A 257 3.47 2.30 33.82
N PRO A 258 3.94 3.00 34.88
CA PRO A 258 5.37 3.18 35.14
C PRO A 258 6.06 1.87 35.51
#